data_AF-A0A2D9VV04-F1
#
_entry.id   AF-A0A2D9VV04-F1
#
_cell.length_a   1.000
_cell.length_b   1.000
_cell.length_c   1.000
_cell.angle_alpha   90.00
_cell.angle_beta   90.00
_cell.angle_gamma   90.00
#
_symmetry.space_group_name_H-M   'P 1'
#
loop_
_entity.id
_entity.type
_entity.pdbx_description
1 polymer ?
#
loop_
_entity_poly.entity_id
_entity_poly.type
_entity_poly.pdbx_seq_one_letter_code
_entity_poly.pdbx_strand_id
1 'polypeptide(L)' 'MDIGEATKIALKRANMSNAELARKLDTSPQNVTHILKTQNPRIDRVLKLAKVFNMTVDQFIEIR' A
#
# COMPACT_ATOMS: atom_id res chain seq x y z
N MET A 1 11.58 -3.04 6.76
CA MET A 1 10.63 -3.30 5.66
C MET A 1 9.90 -2.00 5.39
N ASP A 2 10.30 -1.24 4.37
CA ASP A 2 9.66 0.06 4.11
C ASP A 2 8.37 -0.14 3.31
N ILE A 3 7.24 -0.32 4.01
CA ILE A 3 5.93 -0.49 3.37
C ILE A 3 5.48 0.79 2.67
N GLY A 4 5.93 1.96 3.13
CA GLY A 4 5.68 3.22 2.45
C GLY A 4 6.25 3.19 1.04
N GLU A 5 7.49 2.72 0.89
CA GLU A 5 8.14 2.56 -0.41
C GLU A 5 7.48 1.47 -1.27
N ALA A 6 7.20 0.31 -0.68
CA ALA A 6 6.47 -0.76 -1.37
C ALA A 6 5.13 -0.29 -1.94
N THR A 7 4.38 0.49 -1.15
CA THR A 7 3.09 1.06 -1.55
C THR A 7 3.25 2.05 -2.72
N LYS A 8 4.30 2.89 -2.72
CA LYS A 8 4.56 3.82 -3.84
C LYS A 8 4.88 3.05 -5.13
N ILE A 9 5.71 2.01 -5.05
CA ILE A 9 6.07 1.20 -6.21
C ILE A 9 4.82 0.49 -6.74
N ALA A 10 4.02 -0.10 -5.87
CA ALA A 10 2.77 -0.77 -6.23
C ALA A 10 1.76 0.19 -6.89
N LEU A 11 1.60 1.40 -6.36
CA LEU A 11 0.77 2.45 -6.96
C LEU A 11 1.23 2.81 -8.38
N LYS A 12 2.54 3.00 -8.59
CA LYS A 12 3.11 3.29 -9.91
C LYS A 12 2.87 2.14 -10.89
N ARG A 13 3.12 0.90 -10.49
CA ARG A 13 2.91 -0.29 -11.34
C ARG A 13 1.44 -0.50 -11.70
N ALA A 14 0.53 -0.22 -10.77
CA ALA A 14 -0.90 -0.32 -10.98
C ALA A 14 -1.50 0.90 -11.69
N ASN A 15 -0.70 1.93 -12.01
CA ASN A 15 -1.13 3.24 -12.50
C ASN A 15 -2.32 3.81 -11.68
N MET A 16 -2.23 3.68 -10.36
CA MET A 16 -3.30 4.01 -9.42
C MET A 16 -2.97 5.29 -8.65
N SER A 17 -3.95 6.16 -8.46
CA SER A 17 -3.82 7.35 -7.63
C SER A 17 -4.01 7.04 -6.14
N ASN A 18 -3.49 7.92 -5.27
CA ASN A 18 -3.73 7.84 -3.82
C ASN A 18 -5.23 7.85 -3.47
N ALA A 19 -6.04 8.58 -4.24
CA ALA A 19 -7.49 8.66 -4.03
C ALA A 19 -8.21 7.35 -4.42
N GLU A 20 -7.74 6.64 -5.43
CA GLU A 20 -8.26 5.31 -5.78
C GLU A 20 -7.85 4.26 -4.77
N LEU A 21 -6.60 4.29 -4.30
CA LEU A 21 -6.15 3.41 -3.23
C LEU A 21 -6.96 3.65 -1.95
N ALA A 22 -7.21 4.92 -1.60
CA ALA A 22 -8.03 5.27 -0.46
C ALA A 22 -9.45 4.69 -0.56
N ARG A 23 -10.07 4.80 -1.76
CA ARG A 23 -11.38 4.20 -2.05
C ARG A 23 -11.35 2.67 -1.94
N LYS A 24 -10.32 2.01 -2.47
CA LYS A 24 -10.18 0.54 -2.40
C LYS A 24 -9.89 0.02 -0.99
N LEU A 25 -9.26 0.83 -0.14
CA LEU A 25 -8.98 0.52 1.26
C LEU A 25 -10.10 0.97 2.22
N ASP A 26 -11.18 1.54 1.69
CA ASP A 26 -12.28 2.14 2.46
C ASP A 26 -11.76 3.10 3.54
N THR A 27 -10.94 4.06 3.13
CA THR A 27 -10.27 5.00 4.02
C THR A 27 -10.14 6.40 3.40
N SER A 28 -9.77 7.38 4.21
CA SER A 28 -9.46 8.74 3.74
C SER A 28 -8.11 8.82 2.98
N PRO A 29 -7.98 9.74 1.99
CA PRO A 29 -6.72 10.00 1.30
C PRO A 29 -5.57 10.41 2.23
N GLN A 30 -5.87 11.11 3.33
CA GLN A 30 -4.89 11.48 4.35
C GLN A 30 -4.25 10.25 4.99
N ASN A 31 -5.04 9.20 5.21
CA ASN A 31 -4.55 7.95 5.76
C ASN A 31 -3.62 7.22 4.79
N VAL A 32 -3.86 7.32 3.47
CA VAL A 32 -2.93 6.81 2.45
C VAL A 32 -1.61 7.57 2.50
N THR A 33 -1.64 8.90 2.55
CA THR A 33 -0.42 9.71 2.70
C THR A 33 0.39 9.33 3.95
N HIS A 34 -0.29 8.96 5.04
CA HIS A 34 0.37 8.44 6.24
C HIS A 34 1.03 7.07 5.98
N ILE A 35 0.34 6.14 5.30
CA ILE A 35 0.92 4.83 4.91
C ILE A 35 2.22 5.02 4.11
N LEU A 36 2.21 5.94 3.13
CA LEU A 36 3.38 6.21 2.27
C LEU A 36 4.62 6.71 3.04
N LYS A 37 4.44 7.19 4.27
CA LYS A 37 5.51 7.65 5.18
C LYS A 37 5.80 6.67 6.30
N THR A 38 5.05 5.56 6.39
CA THR A 38 5.14 4.61 7.49
C THR A 38 6.14 3.50 7.15
N GLN A 39 7.17 3.36 7.99
CA GLN A 39 8.18 2.31 7.82
C GLN A 39 7.83 0.99 8.52
N ASN A 40 6.83 0.96 9.40
CA ASN A 40 6.48 -0.27 10.11
C ASN A 40 4.98 -0.34 10.44
N PRO A 41 4.12 -0.55 9.43
CA PRO A 41 2.69 -0.69 9.67
C PRO A 41 2.37 -2.04 10.27
N ARG A 42 1.20 -2.11 10.91
CA ARG A 42 0.65 -3.36 11.45
C ARG A 42 0.39 -4.39 10.33
N ILE A 43 0.50 -5.68 10.66
CA ILE A 43 0.37 -6.81 9.73
C ILE A 43 -0.99 -6.79 9.00
N ASP A 44 -2.07 -6.46 9.70
CA ASP A 44 -3.42 -6.32 9.12
C ASP A 44 -3.46 -5.33 7.95
N ARG A 45 -2.65 -4.28 8.03
CA ARG A 45 -2.56 -3.24 7.00
C ARG A 45 -1.76 -3.69 5.79
N VAL A 46 -0.68 -4.44 6.01
CA VAL A 46 0.11 -5.06 4.93
C VAL A 46 -0.76 -6.04 4.15
N LEU A 47 -1.55 -6.87 4.84
CA LEU A 47 -2.50 -7.79 4.22
C LEU A 47 -3.54 -7.08 3.36
N LYS A 48 -4.12 -5.97 3.85
CA LYS A 48 -5.08 -5.17 3.09
C LYS A 48 -4.45 -4.56 1.83
N LEU A 49 -3.23 -4.03 1.93
CA LEU A 49 -2.50 -3.46 0.80
C LEU A 49 -2.19 -4.53 -0.26
N ALA A 50 -1.62 -5.65 0.16
CA ALA A 50 -1.33 -6.78 -0.73
C ALA A 50 -2.60 -7.26 -1.46
N LYS A 51 -3.73 -7.36 -0.76
CA LYS A 51 -5.02 -7.71 -1.35
C LYS A 51 -5.50 -6.68 -2.38
N VAL A 52 -5.35 -5.39 -2.12
CA VAL A 52 -5.74 -4.32 -3.05
C VAL A 52 -4.92 -4.37 -4.35
N PHE A 53 -3.64 -4.70 -4.25
CA PHE A 53 -2.76 -4.83 -5.41
C PHE A 53 -2.78 -6.23 -6.05
N ASN A 54 -3.61 -7.15 -5.56
CA ASN A 54 -3.68 -8.53 -6.00
C ASN A 54 -2.32 -9.25 -5.95
N MET A 55 -1.59 -9.03 -4.86
CA MET A 55 -0.27 -9.63 -4.58
C MET A 55 -0.34 -10.45 -3.30
N THR A 56 0.57 -11.42 -3.16
CA THR A 56 0.86 -12.03 -1.86
C THR A 56 1.61 -11.02 -0.97
N VAL A 57 1.61 -11.27 0.35
CA VAL A 57 2.36 -10.41 1.29
C VAL A 57 3.84 -10.40 0.93
N ASP A 58 4.43 -11.57 0.64
CA ASP A 58 5.84 -11.69 0.27
C ASP A 58 6.18 -10.89 -0.99
N GLN A 59 5.36 -11.01 -2.04
CA GLN A 59 5.53 -10.20 -3.25
C GLN A 59 5.39 -8.70 -3.00
N PHE A 60 4.52 -8.30 -2.09
CA PHE A 60 4.32 -6.89 -1.76
C PHE A 60 5.49 -6.32 -0.96
N ILE A 61 6.04 -7.06 0.01
CA ILE A 61 7.16 -6.60 0.85
C ILE A 61 8.51 -6.65 0.12
N GLU A 62 8.64 -7.53 -0.88
CA GLU A 62 9.85 -7.67 -1.70
C GLU A 62 9.82 -6.84 -2.98
N ILE A 63 8.76 -6.04 -3.19
CA ILE A 63 8.63 -5.22 -4.38
C ILE A 63 9.79 -4.21 -4.47
N ARG A 64 10.47 -4.17 -5.61
CA ARG A 64 11.60 -3.27 -5.89
C ARG A 64 11.45 -2.54 -7.22
#